data_AF-A0A2E6X701-F1
#
_entry.id   AF-A0A2E6X701-F1
#
_cell.length_a   1.000
_cell.length_b   1.000
_cell.length_c   1.000
_cell.angle_alpha   90.00
_cell.angle_beta   90.00
_cell.angle_gamma   90.00
#
_symmetry.space_group_name_H-M   'P 1'
#
loop_
_entity.id
_entity.type
_entity.pdbx_description
1 polymer ?
#
loop_
_entity_poly.entity_id
_entity_poly.type
_entity_poly.pdbx_seq_one_letter_code
_entity_poly.pdbx_strand_id
1 'polypeptide(L)'
;MAAKPSLIIYSGVGGEIVKTPVLSLKIPLLHAHAGLLPDYPGSTTVYYSLLERADCGVSLILLSSGIDTGDIVAQKVYPAPPPGLDIDNLYDASIRADLLMEGLTHWAQNGGFKNKVSQRSNARKPYFVIHPVLKHIAILSTNTSKTTKY
;
A
#
# COMPACT_ATOMS: atom_id res chain seq x y z
N MET A 1 24.52 -23.45 -1.81
CA MET A 1 23.26 -23.80 -2.50
C MET A 1 22.45 -22.54 -2.71
N ALA A 2 21.85 -22.33 -3.88
CA ALA A 2 20.95 -21.20 -4.11
C ALA A 2 19.63 -21.40 -3.34
N ALA A 3 19.10 -20.32 -2.75
CA ALA A 3 17.80 -20.35 -2.08
C ALA A 3 16.68 -20.68 -3.10
N LYS A 4 15.66 -21.43 -2.67
CA LYS A 4 14.44 -21.72 -3.44
C LYS A 4 13.22 -21.07 -2.76
N PRO A 5 13.01 -19.76 -2.94
CA PRO A 5 11.91 -19.06 -2.28
C PRO A 5 10.56 -19.49 -2.87
N SER A 6 9.54 -19.59 -2.01
CA SER A 6 8.13 -19.81 -2.40
C SER A 6 7.31 -18.51 -2.40
N LEU A 7 7.89 -17.42 -1.91
CA LEU A 7 7.34 -16.07 -1.87
C LEU A 7 8.51 -15.08 -1.90
N ILE A 8 8.35 -13.98 -2.65
CA ILE A 8 9.30 -12.87 -2.68
C ILE A 8 8.59 -11.64 -2.13
N ILE A 9 9.19 -10.95 -1.17
CA ILE A 9 8.70 -9.65 -0.70
C ILE A 9 9.39 -8.58 -1.54
N TYR A 10 8.60 -7.74 -2.20
CA TYR A 10 9.10 -6.62 -2.99
C TYR A 10 8.89 -5.30 -2.25
N SER A 11 10.00 -4.65 -1.92
CA SER A 11 10.05 -3.30 -1.35
C SER A 11 11.10 -2.48 -2.10
N GLY A 12 10.79 -2.11 -3.35
CA GLY A 12 11.67 -1.31 -4.19
C GLY A 12 11.60 0.19 -3.89
N VAL A 13 12.49 0.94 -4.53
CA VAL A 13 12.49 2.41 -4.49
C VAL A 13 11.26 2.93 -5.24
N GLY A 14 10.57 3.92 -4.66
CA GLY A 14 9.41 4.54 -5.29
C GLY A 14 9.76 5.10 -6.67
N GLY A 15 8.87 4.88 -7.64
CA GLY A 15 9.04 5.35 -9.03
C GLY A 15 9.70 4.35 -9.98
N GLU A 16 10.15 3.19 -9.49
CA GLU A 16 10.65 2.12 -10.35
C GLU A 16 9.56 1.07 -10.63
N ILE A 17 9.45 0.66 -11.89
CA ILE A 17 8.56 -0.44 -12.31
C ILE A 17 9.38 -1.73 -12.31
N VAL A 18 8.84 -2.77 -11.68
CA VAL A 18 9.45 -4.10 -11.69
C VAL A 18 9.53 -4.61 -13.13
N LYS A 19 10.76 -4.88 -13.59
CA LYS A 19 11.01 -5.33 -14.96
C LYS A 19 10.43 -6.73 -15.19
N THR A 20 10.01 -7.00 -16.44
CA THR A 20 9.43 -8.27 -16.88
C THR A 20 10.18 -9.53 -16.43
N PRO A 21 11.53 -9.60 -16.44
CA PRO A 21 12.23 -10.81 -15.99
C PRO A 21 11.92 -11.21 -14.55
N VAL A 22 11.72 -10.22 -13.67
CA VAL A 22 11.39 -10.46 -12.25
C VAL A 22 9.92 -10.84 -12.10
N LEU A 23 9.01 -10.16 -12.81
CA LEU A 23 7.58 -10.51 -12.81
C LEU A 23 7.29 -11.88 -13.44
N SER A 24 8.17 -12.34 -14.34
CA SER A 24 8.04 -13.65 -15.01
C SER A 24 8.54 -14.81 -14.15
N LEU A 25 9.11 -14.53 -12.97
CA LEU A 25 9.39 -15.57 -11.99
C LEU A 25 8.05 -16.24 -11.63
N LYS A 26 7.97 -17.57 -11.70
CA LYS A 26 6.79 -18.34 -11.27
C LYS A 26 6.65 -18.38 -9.73
N ILE A 27 7.12 -17.34 -9.06
CA ILE A 27 7.13 -17.16 -7.62
C ILE A 27 6.33 -15.89 -7.34
N PRO A 28 5.35 -15.91 -6.43
CA PRO A 28 4.55 -14.73 -6.13
C PRO A 28 5.42 -13.60 -5.54
N LEU A 29 5.24 -12.38 -6.05
CA LEU A 29 5.85 -11.16 -5.52
C LEU A 29 4.82 -10.41 -4.69
N LEU A 30 5.01 -10.40 -3.37
CA LEU A 30 4.18 -9.70 -2.41
C LEU A 30 4.65 -8.25 -2.27
N HIS A 31 3.72 -7.30 -2.34
CA HIS A 31 4.01 -5.88 -2.14
C HIS A 31 2.95 -5.24 -1.24
N ALA A 32 3.40 -4.42 -0.29
CA ALA A 32 2.52 -3.61 0.55
C ALA A 32 2.43 -2.19 -0.02
N HIS A 33 1.29 -1.88 -0.60
CA HIS A 33 0.99 -0.58 -1.20
C HIS A 33 0.22 0.32 -0.24
N ALA A 34 0.64 1.59 -0.13
CA ALA A 34 0.03 2.58 0.74
C ALA A 34 -1.22 3.23 0.12
N GLY A 35 -2.30 2.46 0.00
CA GLY A 35 -3.61 2.93 -0.44
C GLY A 35 -4.61 1.79 -0.44
N LEU A 36 -5.90 2.09 -0.29
CA LEU A 36 -6.95 1.09 -0.49
C LEU A 36 -7.21 0.91 -1.97
N LEU A 37 -6.74 -0.20 -2.52
CA LEU A 37 -6.98 -0.60 -3.90
C LEU A 37 -8.40 -1.18 -4.03
N PRO A 38 -9.07 -1.01 -5.19
CA PRO A 38 -8.55 -0.40 -6.41
C PRO A 38 -8.63 1.13 -6.45
N ASP A 39 -9.11 1.78 -5.39
CA ASP A 39 -9.43 3.21 -5.42
C ASP A 39 -8.20 4.12 -5.41
N TYR A 40 -7.12 3.73 -4.72
CA TYR A 40 -5.90 4.52 -4.60
C TYR A 40 -4.64 3.85 -5.19
N PRO A 41 -4.54 3.59 -6.52
CA PRO A 41 -3.32 3.11 -7.15
C PRO A 41 -2.33 4.25 -7.43
N GLY A 42 -1.05 3.93 -7.58
CA GLY A 42 -0.03 4.89 -8.01
C GLY A 42 0.81 5.44 -6.86
N SER A 43 1.14 6.74 -6.91
CA SER A 43 2.18 7.31 -6.05
C SER A 43 1.60 8.18 -4.93
N THR A 44 2.27 8.19 -3.77
CA THR A 44 1.97 9.10 -2.63
C THR A 44 0.50 9.09 -2.19
N THR A 45 -0.18 7.95 -2.40
CA THR A 45 -1.62 7.72 -2.20
C THR A 45 -2.06 7.88 -0.76
N VAL A 46 -1.14 7.74 0.21
CA VAL A 46 -1.39 8.07 1.62
C VAL A 46 -1.91 9.50 1.79
N TYR A 47 -1.36 10.48 1.05
CA TYR A 47 -1.79 11.88 1.17
C TYR A 47 -3.12 12.15 0.47
N TYR A 48 -3.38 11.50 -0.67
CA TYR A 48 -4.68 11.58 -1.33
C TYR A 48 -5.79 11.01 -0.45
N SER A 49 -5.53 9.86 0.19
CA SER A 49 -6.44 9.26 1.17
C SER A 49 -6.71 10.21 2.35
N LEU A 50 -5.67 10.88 2.89
CA LEU A 50 -5.84 11.86 3.97
C LEU A 50 -6.72 13.05 3.56
N LEU A 51 -6.59 13.54 2.33
CA LEU A 51 -7.39 14.65 1.82
C LEU A 51 -8.85 14.26 1.57
N GLU A 52 -9.07 13.06 1.02
CA GLU A 52 -10.39 12.62 0.58
C GLU A 52 -11.22 11.96 1.68
N ARG A 53 -10.57 11.26 2.62
CA ARG A 53 -11.23 10.38 3.59
C ARG A 53 -10.85 10.61 5.04
N ALA A 54 -9.82 11.42 5.31
CA ALA A 54 -9.26 11.63 6.65
C ALA A 54 -8.79 10.34 7.36
N ASP A 55 -8.54 9.27 6.59
CA ASP A 55 -7.94 8.02 7.03
C ASP A 55 -6.87 7.59 6.02
N CYS A 56 -6.10 6.55 6.40
CA CYS A 56 -5.16 5.91 5.51
C CYS A 56 -5.54 4.45 5.33
N GLY A 57 -5.02 3.80 4.30
CA GLY A 57 -5.13 2.36 4.17
C GLY A 57 -3.95 1.75 3.46
N VAL A 58 -3.80 0.45 3.64
CA VAL A 58 -2.78 -0.35 2.98
C VAL A 58 -3.46 -1.52 2.28
N SER A 59 -2.99 -1.82 1.07
CA SER A 59 -3.36 -3.02 0.35
C SER A 59 -2.12 -3.87 0.14
N LEU A 60 -2.22 -5.13 0.53
CA LEU A 60 -1.21 -6.14 0.25
C LEU A 60 -1.59 -6.84 -1.04
N ILE A 61 -0.72 -6.81 -2.04
CA ILE A 61 -0.98 -7.30 -3.40
C ILE A 61 0.08 -8.27 -3.88
N LEU A 62 -0.33 -9.16 -4.79
CA LEU A 62 0.59 -9.94 -5.61
C LEU A 62 0.85 -9.19 -6.91
N LEU A 63 2.08 -8.69 -7.09
CA LEU A 63 2.43 -7.83 -8.22
C LEU A 63 2.10 -8.46 -9.57
N SER A 64 1.63 -7.61 -10.48
CA SER A 64 1.37 -7.95 -11.87
C SER A 64 2.07 -6.95 -12.79
N SER A 65 1.86 -7.02 -14.10
CA SER A 65 2.49 -6.10 -15.05
C SER A 65 1.99 -4.65 -14.97
N GLY A 66 0.81 -4.41 -14.39
CA GLY A 66 0.28 -3.07 -14.17
C GLY A 66 0.68 -2.50 -12.81
N ILE A 67 0.71 -1.17 -12.71
CA ILE A 67 0.98 -0.44 -11.46
C ILE A 67 -0.18 -0.70 -10.49
N ASP A 68 0.12 -1.35 -9.38
CA ASP A 68 -0.82 -1.68 -8.30
C ASP A 68 -2.09 -2.43 -8.74
N THR A 69 -2.06 -3.13 -9.88
CA THR A 69 -3.23 -3.87 -10.41
C THR A 69 -3.24 -5.35 -10.02
N GLY A 70 -2.30 -5.77 -9.19
CA GLY A 70 -2.15 -7.16 -8.73
C GLY A 70 -3.34 -7.68 -7.93
N ASP A 71 -3.50 -9.00 -7.78
CA ASP A 71 -4.58 -9.52 -6.92
C ASP A 71 -4.33 -9.09 -5.46
N ILE A 72 -5.37 -8.58 -4.82
CA ILE A 72 -5.34 -8.15 -3.41
C ILE A 72 -5.46 -9.39 -2.52
N VAL A 73 -4.55 -9.53 -1.55
CA VAL A 73 -4.53 -10.63 -0.58
C VAL A 73 -4.93 -10.20 0.83
N ALA A 74 -4.76 -8.92 1.17
CA ALA A 74 -5.22 -8.33 2.43
C ALA A 74 -5.35 -6.80 2.28
N GLN A 75 -6.22 -6.19 3.07
CA GLN A 75 -6.35 -4.73 3.18
C GLN A 75 -6.67 -4.34 4.61
N LYS A 76 -6.22 -3.15 5.02
CA LYS A 76 -6.52 -2.61 6.34
C LYS A 76 -6.57 -1.09 6.29
N VAL A 77 -7.54 -0.53 7.02
CA VAL A 77 -7.68 0.91 7.24
C VAL A 77 -6.96 1.28 8.54
N TYR A 78 -6.29 2.43 8.52
CA TYR A 78 -5.55 2.99 9.63
C TYR A 78 -6.04 4.41 9.92
N PRO A 79 -6.08 4.82 11.20
CA PRO A 79 -6.45 6.20 11.56
C PRO A 79 -5.44 7.20 10.96
N ALA A 80 -5.82 8.46 10.76
CA ALA A 80 -4.87 9.49 10.34
C ALA A 80 -3.62 9.55 11.25
N PRO A 81 -2.44 9.90 10.71
CA PRO A 81 -1.22 10.03 11.50
C PRO A 81 -1.41 11.09 12.60
N PRO A 82 -0.83 10.87 13.78
CA PRO A 82 -0.78 11.89 14.82
C PRO A 82 -0.17 13.21 14.32
N PRO A 83 -0.65 14.36 14.82
CA PRO A 83 -0.06 15.68 14.53
C PRO A 83 1.47 15.69 14.69
N GLY A 84 2.17 16.14 13.66
CA GLY A 84 3.63 16.29 13.66
C GLY A 84 4.42 15.00 13.44
N LEU A 85 3.77 13.84 13.25
CA LEU A 85 4.47 12.61 12.88
C LEU A 85 5.01 12.69 11.44
N ASP A 86 6.23 12.21 11.22
CA ASP A 86 6.80 12.08 9.87
C ASP A 86 5.99 11.06 9.07
N ILE A 87 5.24 11.54 8.08
CA ILE A 87 4.36 10.70 7.27
C ILE A 87 5.16 9.83 6.31
N ASP A 88 6.18 10.38 5.65
CA ASP A 88 6.91 9.70 4.58
C ASP A 88 7.81 8.59 5.11
N ASN A 89 8.52 8.84 6.22
CA ASN A 89 9.56 7.93 6.69
C ASN A 89 9.11 7.01 7.82
N LEU A 90 8.16 7.46 8.65
CA LEU A 90 7.76 6.73 9.86
C LEU A 90 6.35 6.15 9.73
N TYR A 91 5.35 7.00 9.50
CA TYR A 91 3.96 6.56 9.49
C TYR A 91 3.67 5.58 8.34
N ASP A 92 3.99 5.96 7.10
CA ASP A 92 3.75 5.13 5.92
C ASP A 92 4.46 3.77 6.00
N ALA A 93 5.72 3.78 6.46
CA ALA A 93 6.48 2.55 6.68
C ALA A 93 5.82 1.66 7.75
N SER A 94 5.34 2.26 8.85
CA SER A 94 4.74 1.52 9.96
C SER A 94 3.45 0.79 9.58
N ILE A 95 2.52 1.46 8.89
CA ILE A 95 1.24 0.85 8.50
C ILE A 95 1.42 -0.24 7.43
N ARG A 96 2.42 -0.09 6.55
CA ARG A 96 2.76 -1.11 5.56
C ARG A 96 3.39 -2.33 6.21
N ALA A 97 4.31 -2.12 7.16
CA ALA A 97 4.94 -3.20 7.90
C ALA A 97 3.92 -3.98 8.74
N ASP A 98 2.96 -3.30 9.37
CA ASP A 98 1.89 -3.93 10.15
C ASP A 98 1.07 -4.92 9.31
N LEU A 99 0.49 -4.46 8.18
CA LEU A 99 -0.29 -5.34 7.30
C LEU A 99 0.59 -6.42 6.64
N LEU A 100 1.85 -6.12 6.32
CA LEU A 100 2.77 -7.11 5.78
C LEU A 100 3.00 -8.25 6.77
N MET A 101 3.21 -7.95 8.05
CA MET A 101 3.38 -8.96 9.10
C MET A 101 2.13 -9.82 9.29
N GLU A 102 0.94 -9.22 9.28
CA GLU A 102 -0.32 -9.95 9.30
C GLU A 102 -0.44 -10.89 8.09
N GLY A 103 -0.15 -10.38 6.88
CA GLY A 103 -0.20 -11.15 5.65
C GLY A 103 0.80 -12.31 5.61
N LEU A 104 2.03 -12.11 6.07
CA LEU A 104 3.06 -13.16 6.16
C LEU A 104 2.68 -14.22 7.19
N THR A 105 2.11 -13.82 8.32
CA THR A 105 1.60 -14.75 9.34
C THR A 105 0.50 -15.63 8.76
N HIS A 106 -0.47 -15.02 8.08
CA HIS A 106 -1.54 -15.76 7.40
C HIS A 106 -0.98 -16.70 6.33
N TRP A 107 -0.03 -16.23 5.51
CA TRP A 107 0.62 -17.05 4.48
C TRP A 107 1.33 -18.27 5.09
N ALA A 108 2.11 -18.07 6.16
CA ALA A 108 2.86 -19.12 6.83
C ALA A 108 1.96 -20.19 7.45
N GLN A 109 0.83 -19.78 8.06
CA GLN A 109 -0.15 -20.69 8.65
C GLN A 109 -0.92 -21.50 7.62
N ASN A 110 -1.14 -20.95 6.42
CA ASN A 110 -1.99 -21.55 5.40
C ASN A 110 -1.24 -22.18 4.22
N GLY A 111 0.09 -22.04 4.15
CA GLY A 111 0.89 -22.46 3.01
C GLY A 111 0.63 -21.64 1.74
N GLY A 112 0.09 -20.41 1.88
CA GLY A 112 -0.33 -19.58 0.76
C GLY A 112 -1.46 -18.59 1.06
N PHE A 113 -1.73 -17.70 0.12
CA PHE A 113 -2.90 -16.82 0.16
C PHE A 113 -4.11 -17.51 -0.48
N LYS A 114 -5.09 -17.90 0.36
CA LYS A 114 -6.32 -18.58 -0.06
C LYS A 114 -7.34 -17.62 -0.67
N ASN A 115 -7.50 -16.45 -0.07
CA ASN A 115 -8.44 -15.43 -0.51
C ASN A 115 -7.69 -14.37 -1.31
N LYS A 116 -8.04 -14.24 -2.59
CA LYS A 116 -7.49 -13.24 -3.51
C LYS A 116 -8.65 -12.52 -4.19
N VAL A 117 -8.62 -11.20 -4.17
CA VAL A 117 -9.61 -10.37 -4.87
C VAL A 117 -8.95 -9.78 -6.10
N SER A 118 -9.49 -10.09 -7.28
CA SER A 118 -8.94 -9.57 -8.53
C SER A 118 -9.45 -8.16 -8.81
N GLN A 119 -8.55 -7.28 -9.27
CA GLN A 119 -8.85 -5.88 -9.55
C GLN A 119 -9.34 -5.63 -11.00
N ARG A 120 -9.41 -6.66 -11.85
CA ARG A 120 -9.59 -6.53 -13.31
C ARG A 120 -10.81 -5.72 -13.76
N SER A 121 -11.94 -5.80 -13.05
CA SER A 121 -13.18 -5.11 -13.44
C SER A 121 -13.24 -3.65 -12.97
N ASN A 122 -12.40 -3.25 -12.02
CA ASN A 122 -12.50 -1.98 -11.29
C ASN A 122 -11.21 -1.15 -11.39
N ALA A 123 -10.45 -1.31 -12.47
CA ALA A 123 -9.19 -0.60 -12.66
C ALA A 123 -9.41 0.93 -12.67
N ARG A 124 -8.78 1.63 -11.73
CA ARG A 124 -8.75 3.10 -11.66
C ARG A 124 -7.49 3.64 -12.33
N LYS A 125 -7.53 4.93 -12.69
CA LYS A 125 -6.32 5.64 -13.13
C LYS A 125 -5.40 5.87 -11.92
N PRO A 126 -4.07 5.67 -12.07
CA PRO A 126 -3.14 5.88 -10.98
C PRO A 126 -3.03 7.36 -10.61
N TYR A 127 -2.88 7.62 -9.32
CA TYR A 127 -2.44 8.90 -8.79
C TYR A 127 -0.96 9.14 -9.09
N PHE A 128 -0.59 10.39 -9.28
CA PHE A 128 0.79 10.82 -9.50
C PHE A 128 1.43 11.24 -8.17
N VAL A 129 2.73 11.57 -8.21
CA VAL A 129 3.39 12.19 -7.06
C VAL A 129 2.62 13.46 -6.67
N ILE A 130 2.22 13.53 -5.41
CA ILE A 130 1.38 14.61 -4.91
C ILE A 130 2.09 15.97 -5.03
N HIS A 131 1.33 16.99 -5.45
CA HIS A 131 1.83 18.35 -5.52
C HIS A 131 2.20 18.87 -4.12
N PRO A 132 3.32 19.61 -3.94
CA PRO A 132 3.76 20.09 -2.62
C PRO A 132 2.69 20.87 -1.83
N VAL A 133 1.88 21.66 -2.52
CA VAL A 133 0.76 22.40 -1.89
C VAL A 133 -0.30 21.44 -1.35
N LEU A 134 -0.70 20.42 -2.12
CA LEU A 134 -1.69 19.44 -1.68
C LEU A 134 -1.14 18.59 -0.53
N LYS A 135 0.15 18.21 -0.60
CA LYS A 135 0.84 17.52 0.49
C LYS A 135 0.84 18.36 1.77
N HIS A 136 1.13 19.65 1.67
CA HIS A 136 1.10 20.54 2.83
C HIS A 136 -0.30 20.65 3.45
N ILE A 137 -1.34 20.79 2.62
CA ILE A 137 -2.74 20.80 3.09
C ILE A 137 -3.10 19.47 3.78
N ALA A 138 -2.67 18.33 3.23
CA ALA A 138 -2.89 17.02 3.82
C ALA A 138 -2.22 16.86 5.19
N ILE A 139 -1.01 17.41 5.35
CA ILE A 139 -0.32 17.42 6.65
C ILE A 139 -1.08 18.29 7.65
N LEU A 140 -1.56 19.47 7.23
CA LEU A 140 -2.31 20.37 8.11
C LEU A 140 -3.65 19.77 8.57
N SER A 141 -4.33 18.96 7.73
CA SER A 141 -5.60 18.31 8.11
C SER A 141 -5.45 17.29 9.24
N THR A 142 -4.24 16.77 9.48
CA THR A 142 -3.96 15.88 10.62
C THR A 142 -4.07 16.61 11.96
N ASN A 143 -3.84 17.93 11.97
CA ASN A 143 -3.87 18.75 13.18
C ASN A 143 -5.29 19.11 13.66
N THR A 144 -6.26 19.12 12.76
CA THR A 144 -7.63 19.60 13.03
C THR A 144 -8.56 18.53 13.59
N SER A 145 -8.15 17.26 13.55
CA SER A 145 -8.93 16.10 14.02
C SER A 145 -9.17 16.06 15.55
N LYS A 146 -8.75 17.08 16.31
CA LYS A 146 -9.04 17.26 17.74
C LYS A 146 -10.26 18.15 18.04
N THR A 147 -10.98 18.67 17.04
CA THR A 147 -12.04 19.68 17.28
C THR A 147 -13.43 19.19 16.89
N THR A 148 -13.97 18.19 17.58
CA THR A 148 -15.44 18.08 17.77
C THR A 148 -15.79 17.13 18.92
N LYS A 149 -16.09 17.71 20.09
CA LYS A 149 -17.06 17.20 21.08
C LYS A 149 -17.42 18.37 22.01
N TYR A 150 -18.34 19.20 21.54
CA TYR A 150 -19.28 19.95 22.38
C TYR A 150 -20.67 19.60 21.87
#